data_AF-A0A6B3R5Y5-F1
#
_entry.id   AF-A0A6B3R5Y5-F1
#
_cell.length_a   1.000
_cell.length_b   1.000
_cell.length_c   1.000
_cell.angle_alpha   90.00
_cell.angle_beta   90.00
_cell.angle_gamma   90.00
#
_symmetry.space_group_name_H-M   'P 1'
#
loop_
_entity.id
_entity.type
_entity.pdbx_description
1 polymer ?
#
loop_
_entity_poly.entity_id
_entity_poly.type
_entity_poly.pdbx_seq_one_letter_code
_entity_poly.pdbx_strand_id
1 'polypeptide(L)'
;MKSIQHLLLAVCLFTSALSFSQEISIDQNAWGYEFKKGEQELNWRELLKETSSVEESYDLIKRAQSQTILSTIFGFASGALVGIPVGQALGNGEPNWVLAIAGGALITVAIPLASRSKRNLEEGVALYNARSKTAFLRELKPEVSLVGNANGLGLRLRF
;
A
#
# COMPACT_ATOMS: atom_id res chain seq x y z
N MET A 1 37.37 14.33 26.78
CA MET A 1 36.85 14.74 25.46
C MET A 1 36.82 13.60 24.44
N LYS A 2 37.88 12.79 24.25
CA LYS A 2 37.89 11.68 23.28
C LYS A 2 36.80 10.60 23.51
N SER A 3 36.53 10.23 24.77
CA SER A 3 35.48 9.24 25.11
C SER A 3 34.05 9.68 24.74
N ILE A 4 33.74 10.97 24.82
CA ILE A 4 32.43 11.52 24.43
C ILE A 4 32.24 11.48 22.92
N GLN A 5 33.30 11.73 22.14
CA GLN A 5 33.25 11.63 20.68
C GLN A 5 33.01 10.19 20.20
N HIS A 6 33.63 9.20 20.84
CA HIS A 6 33.37 7.79 20.52
C HIS A 6 31.97 7.35 20.91
N LEU A 7 31.43 7.86 22.02
CA LEU A 7 30.04 7.61 22.43
C LEU A 7 29.05 8.21 21.40
N LEU A 8 29.28 9.45 20.97
CA LEU A 8 28.46 10.12 19.96
C LEU A 8 28.50 9.40 18.61
N LEU A 9 29.70 8.95 18.19
CA LEU A 9 29.89 8.19 16.96
C LEU A 9 29.17 6.82 17.03
N ALA A 10 29.24 6.13 18.16
CA ALA A 10 28.57 4.86 18.38
C ALA A 10 27.04 5.02 18.38
N VAL A 11 26.50 6.09 18.97
CA VAL A 11 25.07 6.40 18.94
C VAL A 11 24.60 6.69 17.51
N CYS A 12 25.33 7.48 16.73
CA CYS A 12 24.99 7.74 15.33
C CYS A 12 24.98 6.46 14.47
N LEU A 13 26.01 5.60 14.63
CA LEU A 13 26.09 4.32 13.92
C LEU A 13 24.96 3.36 14.30
N PHE A 14 24.56 3.35 15.57
CA PHE A 14 23.45 2.56 16.06
C PHE A 14 22.10 3.05 15.50
N THR A 15 21.90 4.38 15.40
CA THR A 15 20.68 4.94 14.80
C THR A 15 20.57 4.66 13.30
N SER A 16 21.68 4.64 12.56
CA SER A 16 21.66 4.28 11.13
C SER A 16 21.34 2.80 10.89
N ALA A 17 21.73 1.90 11.80
CA ALA A 17 21.42 0.47 11.73
C ALA A 17 19.93 0.16 12.02
N LEU A 18 19.20 1.11 12.61
CA LEU A 18 17.75 1.05 12.80
C LEU A 18 16.97 1.66 11.63
N SER A 19 17.59 1.90 10.47
CA SER A 19 16.87 2.37 9.28
C SER A 19 15.95 1.25 8.79
N PHE A 20 14.73 1.29 9.32
CA PHE A 20 13.64 0.34 9.12
C PHE A 20 13.44 0.01 7.64
N SER A 21 13.13 -1.25 7.37
CA SER A 21 12.49 -1.67 6.11
C SER A 21 11.31 -0.73 5.85
N GLN A 22 11.43 0.11 4.83
CA GLN A 22 10.44 1.14 4.55
C GLN A 22 9.12 0.48 4.14
N GLU A 23 8.05 0.84 4.85
CA GLU A 23 6.69 0.38 4.56
C GLU A 23 6.20 0.98 3.24
N ILE A 24 5.42 0.19 2.50
CA ILE A 24 4.71 0.68 1.33
C ILE A 24 3.43 1.39 1.80
N SER A 25 3.25 2.65 1.42
CA SER A 25 2.01 3.39 1.60
C SER A 25 1.20 3.43 0.31
N ILE A 26 -0.12 3.49 0.46
CA ILE A 26 -1.07 3.63 -0.63
C ILE A 26 -1.81 4.94 -0.40
N ASP A 27 -1.74 5.83 -1.39
CA ASP A 27 -2.56 7.03 -1.47
C ASP A 27 -3.48 6.95 -2.70
N GLN A 28 -4.56 7.73 -2.69
CA GLN A 28 -5.50 7.80 -3.80
C GLN A 28 -5.72 9.25 -4.22
N ASN A 29 -5.57 9.52 -5.50
CA ASN A 29 -5.86 10.81 -6.11
C ASN A 29 -6.93 10.66 -7.21
N ALA A 30 -7.28 11.76 -7.88
CA ALA A 30 -8.30 11.76 -8.94
C ALA A 30 -7.92 10.89 -10.16
N TRP A 31 -6.64 10.56 -10.32
CA TRP A 31 -6.10 9.80 -11.45
C TRP A 31 -5.85 8.33 -11.14
N GLY A 32 -5.89 7.92 -9.87
CA GLY A 32 -5.72 6.54 -9.47
C GLY A 32 -5.01 6.39 -8.13
N TYR A 33 -4.29 5.28 -8.00
CA TYR A 33 -3.49 4.98 -6.82
C TYR A 33 -2.05 5.47 -6.99
N GLU A 34 -1.50 5.96 -5.89
CA GLU A 34 -0.12 6.38 -5.74
C GLU A 34 0.54 5.48 -4.69
N PHE A 35 1.72 4.96 -5.01
CA PHE A 35 2.43 4.03 -4.15
C PHE A 35 3.77 4.63 -3.77
N LYS A 36 4.11 4.61 -2.49
CA LYS A 36 5.40 5.10 -2.01
C LYS A 36 6.06 4.09 -1.08
N LYS A 37 7.38 3.98 -1.18
CA LYS A 37 8.23 3.23 -0.25
C LYS A 37 9.34 4.17 0.19
N GLY A 38 9.15 4.81 1.34
CA GLY A 38 9.97 5.95 1.74
C GLY A 38 9.82 7.12 0.74
N GLU A 39 10.94 7.61 0.23
CA GLU A 39 10.99 8.69 -0.77
C GLU A 39 10.78 8.19 -2.21
N GLN A 40 10.73 6.88 -2.43
CA GLN A 40 10.59 6.30 -3.76
C GLN A 40 9.12 6.12 -4.12
N GLU A 41 8.68 6.79 -5.19
CA GLU A 41 7.40 6.49 -5.85
C GLU A 41 7.51 5.18 -6.65
N LEU A 42 6.47 4.35 -6.57
CA LEU A 42 6.38 3.09 -7.27
C LEU A 42 5.21 3.13 -8.26
N ASN A 43 5.41 2.59 -9.45
CA ASN A 43 4.29 2.21 -10.32
C ASN A 43 3.80 0.79 -10.01
N TRP A 44 2.68 0.37 -10.61
CA TRP A 44 2.12 -0.98 -10.41
C TRP A 44 3.11 -2.12 -10.67
N ARG A 45 3.98 -1.99 -11.68
CA ARG A 45 4.96 -3.03 -12.03
C ARG A 45 6.06 -3.10 -10.97
N GLU A 46 6.52 -1.97 -10.47
CA GLU A 46 7.46 -1.89 -9.36
C GLU A 46 6.83 -2.40 -8.07
N LEU A 47 5.59 -2.03 -7.76
CA LEU A 47 4.86 -2.55 -6.60
C LEU A 47 4.79 -4.09 -6.65
N LEU A 48 4.40 -4.68 -7.78
CA LEU A 48 4.38 -6.14 -7.96
C LEU A 48 5.77 -6.77 -7.86
N LYS A 49 6.80 -6.09 -8.34
CA LYS A 49 8.18 -6.56 -8.22
C LYS A 49 8.62 -6.55 -6.76
N GLU A 50 8.34 -5.48 -6.02
CA GLU A 50 8.69 -5.34 -4.60
C GLU A 50 7.97 -6.39 -3.73
N THR A 51 6.68 -6.65 -4.02
CA THR A 51 5.88 -7.61 -3.25
C THR A 51 6.04 -9.07 -3.69
N SER A 52 6.83 -9.35 -4.73
CA SER A 52 7.07 -10.71 -5.23
C SER A 52 7.68 -11.67 -4.20
N SER A 53 8.35 -11.13 -3.17
CA SER A 53 8.91 -11.90 -2.05
C SER A 53 7.84 -12.52 -1.13
N VAL A 54 6.59 -12.07 -1.23
CA VAL A 54 5.44 -12.56 -0.47
C VAL A 54 4.35 -12.96 -1.45
N GLU A 55 4.29 -14.24 -1.81
CA GLU A 55 3.37 -14.78 -2.84
C GLU A 55 1.92 -14.35 -2.65
N GLU A 56 1.39 -14.43 -1.43
CA GLU A 56 0.03 -14.01 -1.09
C GLU A 56 -0.21 -12.51 -1.34
N SER A 57 0.79 -11.67 -1.02
CA SER A 57 0.74 -10.23 -1.30
C SER A 57 0.77 -9.95 -2.79
N TYR A 58 1.64 -10.64 -3.53
CA TYR A 58 1.77 -10.52 -4.97
C TYR A 58 0.45 -10.85 -5.68
N ASP A 59 -0.20 -11.95 -5.30
CA ASP A 59 -1.46 -12.38 -5.90
C ASP A 59 -2.61 -11.41 -5.65
N LEU A 60 -2.72 -10.88 -4.43
CA LEU A 60 -3.72 -9.88 -4.08
C LEU A 60 -3.50 -8.58 -4.87
N ILE A 61 -2.28 -8.08 -4.92
CA ILE A 61 -1.93 -6.84 -5.65
C ILE A 61 -2.14 -7.04 -7.15
N LYS A 62 -1.82 -8.20 -7.71
CA LYS A 62 -2.05 -8.51 -9.14
C LYS A 62 -3.54 -8.53 -9.48
N ARG A 63 -4.37 -9.11 -8.60
CA ARG A 63 -5.83 -9.07 -8.73
C ARG A 63 -6.34 -7.64 -8.64
N ALA A 64 -5.85 -6.84 -7.69
CA ALA A 64 -6.20 -5.44 -7.56
C ALA A 64 -5.85 -4.64 -8.82
N GLN A 65 -4.68 -4.87 -9.42
CA GLN A 65 -4.31 -4.19 -10.67
C GLN A 65 -5.32 -4.47 -11.78
N SER A 66 -5.68 -5.74 -11.98
CA SER A 66 -6.63 -6.16 -13.02
C SER A 66 -8.04 -5.61 -12.75
N GLN A 67 -8.50 -5.65 -11.50
CA GLN A 67 -9.79 -5.11 -11.10
C GLN A 67 -9.83 -3.59 -11.23
N THR A 68 -8.72 -2.88 -10.94
CA THR A 68 -8.59 -1.44 -11.17
C THR A 68 -8.77 -1.12 -12.65
N ILE A 69 -8.03 -1.79 -13.54
CA ILE A 69 -8.13 -1.58 -14.99
C ILE A 69 -9.58 -1.77 -15.48
N LEU A 70 -10.21 -2.87 -15.10
CA LEU A 70 -11.59 -3.15 -15.47
C LEU A 70 -12.55 -2.10 -14.90
N SER A 71 -12.39 -1.71 -13.64
CA SER A 71 -13.22 -0.69 -13.01
C SER A 71 -13.07 0.68 -13.66
N THR A 72 -11.87 1.04 -14.12
CA THR A 72 -11.62 2.29 -14.85
C THR A 72 -12.32 2.28 -16.20
N ILE A 73 -12.23 1.17 -16.94
CA ILE A 73 -12.92 1.02 -18.24
C ILE A 73 -14.44 1.12 -18.03
N PHE A 74 -14.99 0.37 -17.06
CA PHE A 74 -16.42 0.44 -16.79
C PHE A 74 -16.85 1.80 -16.25
N GLY A 75 -16.05 2.44 -15.40
CA GLY A 75 -16.31 3.79 -14.90
C GLY A 75 -16.34 4.82 -16.00
N PHE A 76 -15.38 4.78 -16.93
CA PHE A 76 -15.33 5.67 -18.08
C PHE A 76 -16.51 5.42 -19.03
N ALA A 77 -16.77 4.17 -19.41
CA ALA A 77 -17.88 3.81 -20.28
C ALA A 77 -19.22 4.22 -19.65
N SER A 78 -19.42 3.92 -18.37
CA SER A 78 -20.65 4.30 -17.65
C SER A 78 -20.81 5.81 -17.57
N GLY A 79 -19.73 6.53 -17.26
CA GLY A 79 -19.71 7.99 -17.21
C GLY A 79 -20.06 8.62 -18.55
N ALA A 80 -19.57 8.07 -19.66
CA ALA A 80 -19.94 8.51 -21.00
C ALA A 80 -21.42 8.23 -21.33
N LEU A 81 -21.90 7.01 -21.02
CA LEU A 81 -23.27 6.59 -21.31
C LEU A 81 -24.33 7.37 -20.51
N VAL A 82 -24.01 7.78 -19.29
CA VAL A 82 -24.86 8.67 -18.47
C VAL A 82 -24.63 10.14 -18.80
N GLY A 83 -23.38 10.53 -19.07
CA GLY A 83 -22.99 11.91 -19.31
C GLY A 83 -23.52 12.48 -20.62
N ILE A 84 -23.57 11.69 -21.70
CA ILE A 84 -24.08 12.14 -23.00
C ILE A 84 -25.57 12.58 -22.89
N PRO A 85 -26.50 11.77 -22.36
CA PRO A 85 -27.90 12.17 -22.20
C PRO A 85 -28.08 13.37 -21.26
N VAL A 86 -27.29 13.45 -20.18
CA VAL A 86 -27.29 14.61 -19.28
C VAL A 86 -26.87 15.88 -20.03
N GLY A 87 -25.82 15.79 -20.85
CA GLY A 87 -25.37 16.90 -21.69
C GLY A 87 -26.41 17.31 -22.73
N GLN A 88 -27.08 16.33 -23.37
CA GLN A 88 -28.18 16.58 -24.31
C GLN A 88 -29.34 17.34 -23.63
N ALA A 89 -29.75 16.91 -22.43
CA ALA A 89 -30.82 17.55 -21.69
C ALA A 89 -30.49 19.01 -21.33
N LEU A 90 -29.24 19.30 -20.93
CA LEU A 90 -28.80 20.66 -20.60
C LEU A 90 -28.65 21.55 -21.85
N GLY A 91 -28.34 20.95 -23.00
CA GLY A 91 -28.16 21.64 -24.28
C GLY A 91 -29.45 21.88 -25.07
N ASN A 92 -30.64 21.70 -24.49
CA ASN A 92 -31.93 21.69 -25.18
C ASN A 92 -32.02 20.67 -26.34
N GLY A 93 -31.22 19.61 -26.28
CA GLY A 93 -31.30 18.48 -27.21
C GLY A 93 -32.30 17.43 -26.76
N GLU A 94 -32.41 16.34 -27.52
CA GLU A 94 -33.25 15.18 -27.19
C GLU A 94 -32.42 14.12 -26.43
N PRO A 95 -32.56 13.99 -25.10
CA PRO A 95 -31.76 13.07 -24.30
C PRO A 95 -32.12 11.60 -24.56
N ASN A 96 -31.11 10.77 -24.82
CA ASN A 96 -31.29 9.32 -24.91
C ASN A 96 -31.22 8.66 -23.52
N TRP A 97 -32.34 8.61 -22.81
CA TRP A 97 -32.42 7.99 -21.49
C TRP A 97 -32.18 6.47 -21.47
N VAL A 98 -32.36 5.78 -22.60
CA VAL A 98 -32.01 4.34 -22.71
C VAL A 98 -30.49 4.16 -22.53
N LEU A 99 -29.70 5.08 -23.10
CA LEU A 99 -28.25 5.11 -22.90
C LEU A 99 -27.87 5.33 -21.44
N ALA A 100 -28.57 6.26 -20.76
CA ALA A 100 -28.35 6.53 -19.34
C ALA A 100 -28.70 5.32 -18.45
N ILE A 101 -29.78 4.59 -18.76
CA ILE A 101 -30.15 3.36 -18.05
C ILE A 101 -29.07 2.29 -18.23
N ALA A 102 -28.58 2.10 -19.46
CA ALA A 102 -27.49 1.17 -19.73
C ALA A 102 -26.19 1.55 -18.99
N GLY A 103 -25.85 2.83 -18.97
CA GLY A 103 -24.74 3.36 -18.17
C GLY A 103 -24.94 3.11 -16.68
N GLY A 104 -26.14 3.37 -16.15
CA GLY A 104 -26.50 3.08 -14.76
C GLY A 104 -26.34 1.60 -14.41
N ALA A 105 -26.74 0.69 -15.30
CA ALA A 105 -26.55 -0.75 -15.11
C ALA A 105 -25.05 -1.13 -15.03
N LEU A 106 -24.20 -0.55 -15.87
CA LEU A 106 -22.75 -0.78 -15.81
C LEU A 106 -22.12 -0.26 -14.51
N ILE A 107 -22.60 0.86 -13.96
CA ILE A 107 -22.17 1.37 -12.66
C ILE A 107 -22.38 0.33 -11.55
N THR A 108 -23.51 -0.39 -11.57
CA THR A 108 -23.79 -1.42 -10.55
C THR A 108 -22.77 -2.55 -10.52
N VAL A 109 -22.12 -2.83 -11.65
CA VAL A 109 -21.03 -3.81 -11.76
C VAL A 109 -19.67 -3.17 -11.43
N ALA A 110 -19.46 -1.92 -11.83
CA ALA A 110 -18.21 -1.20 -11.61
C ALA A 110 -17.92 -0.96 -10.12
N ILE A 111 -18.94 -0.60 -9.32
CA ILE A 111 -18.80 -0.29 -7.89
C ILE A 111 -18.22 -1.47 -7.08
N PRO A 112 -18.80 -2.69 -7.10
CA PRO A 112 -18.25 -3.81 -6.33
C PRO A 112 -16.87 -4.23 -6.84
N LEU A 113 -16.57 -4.05 -8.13
CA LEU A 113 -15.26 -4.33 -8.70
C LEU A 113 -14.19 -3.36 -8.17
N ALA A 114 -14.48 -2.06 -8.14
CA ALA A 114 -13.61 -1.05 -7.56
C ALA A 114 -13.39 -1.28 -6.06
N SER A 115 -14.45 -1.61 -5.32
CA SER A 115 -14.37 -1.93 -3.88
C SER A 115 -13.48 -3.15 -3.61
N ARG A 116 -13.64 -4.23 -4.38
CA ARG A 116 -12.79 -5.42 -4.28
C ARG A 116 -11.34 -5.12 -4.62
N SER A 117 -11.12 -4.28 -5.63
CA SER A 117 -9.78 -3.84 -6.02
C SER A 117 -9.06 -3.15 -4.84
N LYS A 118 -9.72 -2.16 -4.24
CA LYS A 118 -9.19 -1.42 -3.09
C LYS A 118 -8.84 -2.35 -1.94
N ARG A 119 -9.76 -3.25 -1.58
CA ARG A 119 -9.54 -4.22 -0.50
C ARG A 119 -8.33 -5.13 -0.78
N ASN A 120 -8.24 -5.70 -1.98
CA ASN A 120 -7.13 -6.57 -2.36
C ASN A 120 -5.79 -5.82 -2.32
N LEU A 121 -5.77 -4.55 -2.74
CA LEU A 121 -4.58 -3.71 -2.70
C LEU A 121 -4.13 -3.43 -1.26
N GLU A 122 -5.05 -2.98 -0.40
CA GLU A 122 -4.77 -2.69 1.01
C GLU A 122 -4.31 -3.94 1.77
N GLU A 123 -4.99 -5.07 1.57
CA GLU A 123 -4.66 -6.35 2.21
C GLU A 123 -3.32 -6.89 1.71
N GLY A 124 -3.06 -6.82 0.41
CA GLY A 124 -1.79 -7.24 -0.19
C GLY A 124 -0.61 -6.41 0.34
N VAL A 125 -0.73 -5.08 0.39
CA VAL A 125 0.32 -4.22 0.95
C VAL A 125 0.50 -4.44 2.46
N ALA A 126 -0.58 -4.61 3.21
CA ALA A 126 -0.52 -4.90 4.64
C ALA A 126 0.25 -6.20 4.93
N LEU A 127 0.00 -7.27 4.15
CA LEU A 127 0.71 -8.55 4.28
C LEU A 127 2.21 -8.41 4.01
N TYR A 128 2.59 -7.65 2.98
CA TYR A 128 3.99 -7.37 2.68
C TYR A 128 4.67 -6.62 3.84
N ASN A 129 4.07 -5.52 4.29
CA ASN A 129 4.61 -4.70 5.38
C ASN A 129 4.72 -5.49 6.70
N ALA A 130 3.73 -6.34 7.01
CA ALA A 130 3.74 -7.19 8.20
C ALA A 130 4.87 -8.24 8.15
N ARG A 131 5.12 -8.84 6.98
CA ARG A 131 6.19 -9.81 6.80
C ARG A 131 7.56 -9.18 6.90
N SER A 132 7.75 -7.97 6.36
CA SER A 132 8.99 -7.19 6.50
C SER A 132 9.30 -6.87 7.98
N LYS A 133 8.30 -6.48 8.77
CA LYS A 133 8.45 -6.27 10.23
C LYS A 133 8.83 -7.56 10.97
N THR A 134 8.19 -8.67 10.61
CA THR A 134 8.41 -9.96 11.27
C THR A 134 9.77 -10.57 10.91
N ALA A 135 10.22 -10.43 9.65
CA ALA A 135 11.53 -10.88 9.21
C ALA A 135 12.66 -10.20 10.01
N PHE A 136 12.56 -8.88 10.21
CA PHE A 136 13.49 -8.11 11.04
C PHE A 136 13.59 -8.66 12.48
N LEU A 137 12.45 -8.92 13.13
CA LEU A 137 12.43 -9.47 14.49
C LEU A 137 12.99 -10.91 14.56
N ARG A 138 12.81 -11.69 13.49
CA ARG A 138 13.30 -13.08 13.42
C ARG A 138 14.81 -13.16 13.22
N GLU A 139 15.39 -12.23 12.46
CA GLU A 139 16.84 -12.14 12.26
C GLU A 139 17.55 -11.64 13.52
N LEU A 140 16.91 -10.77 14.31
CA LEU A 140 17.52 -10.18 15.50
C LEU A 140 17.69 -11.14 16.69
N LYS A 141 17.04 -12.32 16.69
CA LYS A 141 16.92 -13.30 17.81
C LYS A 141 17.39 -12.79 19.19
N PRO A 142 16.83 -11.70 19.74
CA PRO A 142 17.44 -11.08 20.89
C PRO A 142 17.08 -11.88 22.13
N GLU A 143 18.07 -12.48 22.78
CA GLU A 143 17.88 -13.13 24.07
C GLU A 143 17.91 -12.07 25.17
N VAL A 144 16.73 -11.75 25.71
CA VAL A 144 16.60 -10.88 26.89
C VAL A 144 16.73 -11.75 28.14
N SER A 145 17.80 -11.54 28.89
CA SER A 145 18.02 -12.19 30.18
C SER A 145 18.09 -11.16 31.30
N LEU A 146 17.43 -11.45 32.41
CA LEU A 146 17.53 -10.65 33.63
C LEU A 146 18.78 -11.12 34.39
N VAL A 147 19.64 -10.19 34.79
CA VAL A 147 20.92 -10.50 35.44
C VAL A 147 21.01 -9.70 36.73
N GLY A 148 21.22 -10.40 37.85
CA GLY A 148 21.49 -9.78 39.14
C GLY A 148 22.90 -10.05 39.61
N ASN A 149 23.56 -9.05 40.19
CA ASN A 149 24.78 -9.23 40.98
C ASN A 149 24.67 -8.46 42.32
N ALA A 150 25.73 -8.53 43.14
CA ALA A 150 25.79 -7.85 44.44
C ALA A 150 25.61 -6.31 44.38
N ASN A 151 25.78 -5.70 43.20
CA ASN A 151 25.64 -4.26 42.96
C ASN A 151 24.30 -3.88 42.30
N GLY A 152 23.40 -4.84 42.00
CA GLY A 152 22.05 -4.56 41.51
C GLY A 152 21.53 -5.51 40.43
N LEU A 153 20.36 -5.16 39.90
CA LEU A 153 19.67 -5.86 38.81
C LEU A 153 19.87 -5.11 37.48
N GLY A 154 20.08 -5.85 36.39
CA GLY A 154 20.19 -5.33 35.04
C GLY A 154 19.52 -6.24 34.01
N LEU A 155 19.21 -5.67 32.85
CA LEU A 155 18.73 -6.40 31.68
C LEU A 155 19.90 -6.60 30.71
N ARG A 156 20.10 -7.84 30.26
CA ARG A 156 21.10 -8.21 29.26
C ARG A 156 20.38 -8.64 27.99
N LEU A 157 20.53 -7.87 26.92
CA LEU A 157 20.23 -8.31 25.56
C LEU A 157 21.47 -8.97 24.95
N ARG A 158 21.33 -10.19 24.43
CA ARG A 158 22.29 -10.79 23.50
C ARG A 158 21.67 -10.81 22.10
N PHE A 159 22.45 -10.39 21.12
CA PHE A 159 22.14 -10.45 19.69
C PHE A 159 22.93 -11.60 19.04
#